data_AF-A0A0E9X9B0-F1
#
_entry.id   AF-A0A0E9X9B0-F1
#
_cell.length_a   1.000
_cell.length_b   1.000
_cell.length_c   1.000
_cell.angle_alpha   90.00
_cell.angle_beta   90.00
_cell.angle_gamma   90.00
#
_symmetry.space_group_name_H-M   'P 1'
#
loop_
_entity.id
_entity.type
_entity.pdbx_description
1 polymer ?
#
loop_
_entity_poly.entity_id
_entity_poly.type
_entity_poly.pdbx_seq_one_letter_code
_entity_poly.pdbx_strand_id
1 'polypeptide(L)'
;MQYFLQCDNAQVAGLTVTYEGVKQVSYLQESLLSQCNMGCSCSLKHWDPVCSSTGITYASPCLAGCQTSSGLGKGMGFHNCSCVETWPVLSANYSVVLGQCSRQNCDSMFRYYMAVSVVGAFISALGATPGYIVLFRSIPPELKALAIGMHILIVRTLGGIPAPIYFGAMIDRTCLKWGSKRCGGQGACRLYDSDAFRNAFLGLIYGLYSASILLWGVLYASLVRRHKKLALREKAKPCGQEEGAVNNVNGKAVSEANLKNDTEPESECAV
;
A
#
# COMPACT_ATOMS: atom_id res chain seq x y z
N MET A 1 10.54 -1.32 -6.84
CA MET A 1 10.92 -2.61 -6.21
C MET A 1 9.71 -3.34 -5.63
N GLN A 2 8.96 -2.76 -4.68
CA GLN A 2 7.83 -3.46 -4.03
C GLN A 2 6.70 -3.88 -4.99
N TYR A 3 6.44 -3.13 -6.06
CA TYR A 3 5.43 -3.48 -7.08
C TYR A 3 5.71 -4.82 -7.79
N PHE A 4 6.97 -5.21 -7.96
CA PHE A 4 7.35 -6.46 -8.64
C PHE A 4 7.31 -7.69 -7.72
N LEU A 5 7.15 -7.49 -6.41
CA LEU A 5 6.98 -8.56 -5.43
C LEU A 5 5.48 -8.94 -5.34
N GLN A 6 4.90 -9.44 -6.43
CA GLN A 6 3.49 -9.81 -6.56
C GLN A 6 3.20 -11.32 -6.44
N CYS A 7 2.20 -11.66 -5.63
CA CYS A 7 1.60 -12.99 -5.65
C CYS A 7 0.21 -12.90 -6.26
N ASP A 8 -0.07 -13.81 -7.21
CA ASP A 8 -1.38 -13.92 -7.83
C ASP A 8 -2.46 -14.29 -6.81
N ASN A 9 -3.71 -14.01 -7.19
CA ASN A 9 -4.89 -14.47 -6.48
C ASN A 9 -4.87 -15.99 -6.23
N ALA A 10 -5.35 -16.44 -5.06
CA ALA A 10 -5.62 -17.87 -4.84
C ALA A 10 -6.63 -18.34 -5.87
N GLN A 11 -6.39 -19.48 -6.50
CA GLN A 11 -7.31 -20.08 -7.45
C GLN A 11 -8.45 -20.76 -6.68
N VAL A 12 -9.61 -20.11 -6.64
CA VAL A 12 -10.81 -20.59 -5.97
C VAL A 12 -11.95 -20.65 -6.99
N ALA A 13 -12.47 -21.85 -7.22
CA ALA A 13 -13.56 -22.10 -8.17
C ALA A 13 -14.77 -21.24 -7.83
N GLY A 14 -15.31 -20.55 -8.82
CA GLY A 14 -16.47 -19.67 -8.69
C GLY A 14 -16.20 -18.30 -8.07
N LEU A 15 -14.94 -17.98 -7.70
CA LEU A 15 -14.58 -16.66 -7.15
C LEU A 15 -13.43 -15.99 -7.90
N THR A 16 -12.34 -16.71 -8.17
CA THR A 16 -11.16 -16.17 -8.90
C THR A 16 -10.83 -16.96 -10.16
N VAL A 17 -11.34 -18.19 -10.26
CA VAL A 17 -11.31 -19.03 -11.45
C VAL A 17 -12.70 -19.63 -11.68
N THR A 18 -13.08 -19.88 -12.92
CA THR A 18 -14.28 -20.65 -13.23
C THR A 18 -14.08 -22.13 -12.87
N TYR A 19 -15.17 -22.91 -12.83
CA TYR A 19 -15.07 -24.37 -12.65
C TYR A 19 -14.28 -25.05 -13.78
N GLU A 20 -14.17 -24.41 -14.94
CA GLU A 20 -13.35 -24.85 -16.09
C GLU A 20 -11.87 -24.41 -15.99
N GLY A 21 -11.50 -23.70 -14.92
CA GLY A 21 -10.12 -23.24 -14.69
C GLY A 21 -9.74 -21.93 -15.39
N VAL A 22 -10.69 -21.20 -15.97
CA VAL A 22 -10.43 -19.89 -16.58
C VAL A 22 -10.30 -18.83 -15.49
N LYS A 23 -9.22 -18.03 -15.50
CA LYS A 23 -9.02 -16.92 -14.56
C LYS A 23 -10.08 -15.85 -14.78
N GLN A 24 -11.04 -15.77 -13.86
CA GLN A 24 -12.11 -14.76 -13.87
C GLN A 24 -12.53 -14.47 -12.43
N VAL A 25 -12.44 -13.20 -12.04
CA VAL A 25 -12.88 -12.77 -10.71
C VAL A 25 -14.39 -12.49 -10.73
N SER A 26 -15.11 -13.11 -9.80
CA SER A 26 -16.54 -12.88 -9.57
C SER A 26 -16.77 -12.51 -8.11
N TYR A 27 -17.56 -11.45 -7.92
CA TYR A 27 -18.02 -10.99 -6.61
C TYR A 27 -19.43 -11.53 -6.28
N LEU A 28 -20.09 -12.20 -7.23
CA LEU A 28 -21.41 -12.79 -7.01
C LEU A 28 -21.29 -14.11 -6.25
N GLN A 29 -22.19 -14.33 -5.31
CA GLN A 29 -22.23 -15.54 -4.52
C GLN A 29 -22.73 -16.76 -5.33
N GLU A 30 -23.53 -16.52 -6.37
CA GLU A 30 -24.11 -17.55 -7.24
C GLU A 30 -23.08 -18.22 -8.17
N SER A 31 -21.94 -17.57 -8.45
CA SER A 31 -20.89 -18.17 -9.28
C SER A 31 -20.18 -19.36 -8.62
N LEU A 32 -20.47 -19.62 -7.34
CA LEU A 32 -20.05 -20.83 -6.65
C LEU A 32 -20.88 -22.07 -7.04
N LEU A 33 -22.05 -21.90 -7.64
CA LEU A 33 -22.85 -23.01 -8.17
C LEU A 33 -22.46 -23.31 -9.62
N SER A 34 -22.43 -24.59 -9.96
CA SER A 34 -22.16 -25.10 -11.30
C SER A 34 -22.95 -26.41 -11.51
N GLN A 35 -23.11 -26.84 -12.75
CA GLN A 35 -23.87 -28.05 -13.09
C GLN A 35 -23.40 -29.28 -12.31
N CYS A 36 -22.10 -29.40 -12.06
CA CYS A 36 -21.50 -30.50 -11.32
C CYS A 36 -21.89 -30.55 -9.82
N ASN A 37 -22.21 -29.42 -9.18
CA ASN A 37 -22.57 -29.36 -7.76
C ASN A 37 -24.07 -29.08 -7.50
N MET A 38 -24.89 -28.91 -8.55
CA MET A 38 -26.34 -28.71 -8.40
C MET A 38 -27.08 -29.91 -7.82
N GLY A 39 -26.49 -31.12 -7.93
CA GLY A 39 -27.05 -32.34 -7.32
C GLY A 39 -27.08 -32.31 -5.79
N CYS A 40 -26.44 -31.31 -5.16
CA CYS A 40 -26.38 -31.13 -3.73
C CYS A 40 -26.93 -29.74 -3.38
N SER A 41 -27.83 -29.63 -2.39
CA SER A 41 -28.33 -28.34 -1.87
C SER A 41 -27.26 -27.63 -1.02
N CYS A 42 -26.12 -27.28 -1.63
CA CYS A 42 -24.96 -26.76 -0.94
C CYS A 42 -25.21 -25.39 -0.30
N SER A 43 -24.78 -25.23 0.95
CA SER A 43 -24.81 -23.93 1.60
C SER A 43 -23.75 -23.01 1.01
N LEU A 44 -24.20 -21.95 0.34
CA LEU A 44 -23.35 -20.89 -0.16
C LEU A 44 -22.65 -20.09 0.94
N LYS A 45 -23.10 -20.16 2.21
CA LYS A 45 -22.51 -19.41 3.32
C LYS A 45 -21.35 -20.13 4.01
N HIS A 46 -21.25 -21.44 3.82
CA HIS A 46 -20.25 -22.27 4.47
C HIS A 46 -18.87 -22.11 3.79
N TRP A 47 -17.79 -22.17 4.59
CA TRP A 47 -16.43 -21.95 4.12
C TRP A 47 -15.48 -22.94 4.78
N ASP A 48 -15.33 -24.08 4.12
CA ASP A 48 -14.46 -25.19 4.53
C ASP A 48 -13.61 -25.57 3.31
N PRO A 49 -12.58 -24.78 2.98
CA PRO A 49 -11.90 -24.89 1.70
C PRO A 49 -11.23 -26.27 1.55
N VAL A 50 -11.30 -26.82 0.34
CA VAL A 50 -10.64 -28.07 -0.04
C VAL A 50 -9.79 -27.88 -1.28
N CYS A 51 -8.62 -28.49 -1.30
CA CYS A 51 -7.65 -28.39 -2.38
C CYS A 51 -7.72 -29.63 -3.27
N SER A 52 -7.87 -29.40 -4.57
CA SER A 52 -7.72 -30.44 -5.58
C SER A 52 -6.24 -30.61 -5.99
N SER A 53 -5.90 -31.80 -6.47
CA SER A 53 -4.60 -32.08 -7.09
C SER A 53 -4.30 -31.18 -8.31
N THR A 54 -5.31 -30.55 -8.92
CA THR A 54 -5.14 -29.58 -10.01
C THR A 54 -4.67 -28.20 -9.54
N GLY A 55 -4.58 -27.97 -8.22
CA GLY A 55 -4.21 -26.67 -7.65
C GLY A 55 -5.38 -25.69 -7.50
N ILE A 56 -6.59 -26.10 -7.88
CA ILE A 56 -7.83 -25.32 -7.68
C ILE A 56 -8.41 -25.64 -6.30
N THR A 57 -8.73 -24.59 -5.55
CA THR A 57 -9.43 -24.68 -4.27
C THR A 57 -10.94 -24.54 -4.48
N TYR A 58 -11.73 -25.36 -3.79
CA TYR A 58 -13.18 -25.22 -3.74
C TYR A 58 -13.60 -24.70 -2.37
N ALA A 59 -14.65 -23.88 -2.32
CA ALA A 59 -15.08 -23.22 -1.08
C ALA A 59 -15.64 -24.19 -0.03
N SER A 60 -16.12 -25.37 -0.43
CA SER A 60 -16.50 -26.47 0.46
C SER A 60 -16.42 -27.81 -0.27
N PRO A 61 -16.40 -28.95 0.46
CA PRO A 61 -16.49 -30.29 -0.15
C PRO A 61 -17.77 -30.49 -0.95
N CYS A 62 -18.88 -29.89 -0.51
CA CYS A 62 -20.16 -29.92 -1.22
C CYS A 62 -20.07 -29.19 -2.56
N LEU A 63 -19.45 -28.00 -2.58
CA LEU A 63 -19.28 -27.22 -3.81
C LEU A 63 -18.27 -27.86 -4.78
N ALA A 64 -17.39 -28.73 -4.27
CA ALA A 64 -16.56 -29.62 -5.09
C ALA A 64 -17.33 -30.87 -5.60
N GLY A 65 -18.56 -31.09 -5.12
CA GLY A 65 -19.40 -32.22 -5.52
C GLY A 65 -18.99 -33.56 -4.91
N CYS A 66 -18.27 -33.56 -3.78
CA CYS A 66 -17.79 -34.78 -3.14
C CYS A 66 -18.90 -35.52 -2.38
N GLN A 67 -18.91 -36.85 -2.47
CA GLN A 67 -19.94 -37.70 -1.84
C GLN A 67 -19.44 -38.43 -0.60
N THR A 68 -18.15 -38.76 -0.54
CA THR A 68 -17.56 -39.55 0.55
C THR A 68 -16.40 -38.81 1.19
N SER A 69 -16.18 -39.05 2.48
CA SER A 69 -15.06 -38.48 3.24
C SER A 69 -14.30 -39.58 3.95
N SER A 70 -12.98 -39.46 4.01
CA SER A 70 -12.09 -40.39 4.70
C SER A 70 -11.05 -39.65 5.54
N GLY A 71 -10.68 -40.21 6.68
CA GLY A 71 -9.65 -39.66 7.57
C GLY A 71 -10.20 -38.83 8.71
N LEU A 72 -9.32 -38.41 9.61
CA LEU A 72 -9.64 -37.58 10.77
C LEU A 72 -8.75 -36.32 10.81
N GLY A 73 -9.32 -35.21 11.28
CA GLY A 73 -8.58 -33.97 11.52
C GLY A 73 -7.94 -33.39 10.26
N LYS A 74 -6.64 -33.09 10.30
CA LYS A 74 -5.90 -32.45 9.20
C LYS A 74 -5.66 -33.37 7.99
N GLY A 75 -5.79 -34.68 8.16
CA GLY A 75 -5.67 -35.66 7.08
C GLY A 75 -7.01 -36.01 6.42
N MET A 76 -8.06 -35.24 6.69
CA MET A 76 -9.38 -35.48 6.11
C MET A 76 -9.35 -35.19 4.60
N GLY A 77 -9.64 -36.23 3.82
CA GLY A 77 -9.81 -36.18 2.37
C GLY A 77 -11.24 -36.50 1.99
N PHE A 78 -11.70 -35.94 0.88
CA PHE A 78 -13.01 -36.20 0.31
C PHE A 78 -12.83 -36.83 -1.07
N HIS A 79 -13.72 -37.74 -1.44
CA HIS A 79 -13.64 -38.52 -2.68
C HIS A 79 -14.96 -38.46 -3.45
N ASN A 80 -14.92 -38.96 -4.69
CA ASN A 80 -16.04 -38.96 -5.63
C ASN A 80 -16.59 -37.55 -5.86
N CYS A 81 -15.68 -36.61 -6.13
CA CYS A 81 -16.00 -35.20 -6.36
C CYS A 81 -16.33 -34.95 -7.84
N SER A 82 -17.59 -34.62 -8.14
CA SER A 82 -18.07 -34.41 -9.53
C SER A 82 -17.54 -33.14 -10.20
N CYS A 83 -17.16 -32.11 -9.45
CA CYS A 83 -16.62 -30.88 -10.03
C CYS A 83 -15.11 -30.93 -10.28
N VAL A 84 -14.44 -31.97 -9.80
CA VAL A 84 -13.00 -32.14 -9.94
C VAL A 84 -12.74 -32.97 -11.20
N GLU A 85 -13.02 -32.39 -12.36
CA GLU A 85 -12.77 -33.07 -13.63
C GLU A 85 -11.36 -32.78 -14.13
N THR A 86 -10.64 -33.84 -14.49
CA THR A 86 -9.31 -33.76 -15.13
C THR A 86 -9.42 -34.06 -16.61
N TRP A 87 -9.87 -33.08 -17.39
CA TRP A 87 -9.55 -33.06 -18.82
C TRP A 87 -8.30 -32.15 -19.00
N PRO A 88 -7.11 -32.66 -19.41
CA PRO A 88 -6.82 -33.88 -20.16
C PRO A 88 -5.83 -34.88 -19.49
N VAL A 89 -5.75 -34.96 -18.15
CA VAL A 89 -4.75 -35.83 -17.47
C VAL A 89 -5.42 -37.03 -16.80
N LEU A 90 -5.22 -38.21 -17.40
CA LEU A 90 -5.80 -39.53 -17.09
C LEU A 90 -5.34 -40.16 -15.74
N SER A 91 -4.99 -39.37 -14.73
CA SER A 91 -4.36 -39.92 -13.52
C SER A 91 -4.44 -39.00 -12.30
N ALA A 92 -5.59 -38.37 -12.04
CA ALA A 92 -5.85 -37.78 -10.74
C ALA A 92 -7.03 -38.51 -10.09
N ASN A 93 -6.82 -38.99 -8.87
CA ASN A 93 -7.94 -39.41 -8.03
C ASN A 93 -8.90 -38.21 -7.89
N TYR A 94 -10.21 -38.45 -8.02
CA TYR A 94 -11.30 -37.48 -7.81
C TYR A 94 -11.44 -37.10 -6.32
N SER A 95 -10.32 -36.77 -5.72
CA SER A 95 -10.13 -36.58 -4.30
C SER A 95 -9.61 -35.18 -4.04
N VAL A 96 -10.11 -34.58 -2.98
CA VAL A 96 -9.66 -33.27 -2.49
C VAL A 96 -9.26 -33.40 -1.03
N VAL A 97 -8.26 -32.65 -0.63
CA VAL A 97 -7.78 -32.62 0.76
C VAL A 97 -8.27 -31.36 1.46
N LEU A 98 -8.54 -31.44 2.76
CA LEU A 98 -8.94 -30.28 3.54
C LEU A 98 -7.84 -29.20 3.53
N GLY A 99 -8.22 -27.95 3.28
CA GLY A 99 -7.33 -26.80 3.23
C GLY A 99 -7.34 -26.08 1.88
N GLN A 100 -6.76 -24.88 1.86
CA GLN A 100 -6.53 -24.14 0.62
C GLN A 100 -5.27 -24.66 -0.08
N CYS A 101 -5.27 -24.63 -1.42
CA CYS A 101 -4.08 -25.01 -2.17
C CYS A 101 -2.91 -24.05 -1.89
N SER A 102 -1.71 -24.62 -1.76
CA SER A 102 -0.49 -23.84 -1.61
C SER A 102 -0.22 -23.02 -2.87
N ARG A 103 0.02 -21.72 -2.71
CA ARG A 103 0.42 -20.84 -3.81
C ARG A 103 1.93 -20.98 -4.02
N GLN A 104 2.33 -21.51 -5.18
CA GLN A 104 3.74 -21.69 -5.52
C GLN A 104 4.53 -20.37 -5.32
N ASN A 105 5.64 -20.42 -4.58
CA ASN A 105 6.58 -19.31 -4.32
C ASN A 105 6.02 -18.07 -3.59
N CYS A 106 4.72 -18.03 -3.26
CA CYS A 106 4.08 -16.87 -2.63
C CYS A 106 4.60 -16.60 -1.21
N ASP A 107 4.88 -17.66 -0.45
CA ASP A 107 5.40 -17.57 0.92
C ASP A 107 6.78 -16.90 0.98
N SER A 108 7.68 -17.27 0.05
CA SER A 108 8.99 -16.61 -0.09
C SER A 108 8.85 -15.16 -0.55
N MET A 109 7.96 -14.87 -1.49
CA MET A 109 7.74 -13.51 -1.99
C MET A 109 7.15 -12.58 -0.91
N PHE A 110 6.23 -13.10 -0.09
CA PHE A 110 5.70 -12.39 1.05
C PHE A 110 6.80 -12.05 2.07
N ARG A 111 7.69 -13.01 2.38
CA ARG A 111 8.87 -12.74 3.23
C ARG A 111 9.74 -11.61 2.66
N TYR A 112 10.05 -11.64 1.36
CA TYR A 112 10.83 -10.57 0.72
C TYR A 112 10.11 -9.22 0.76
N TYR A 113 8.80 -9.19 0.49
CA TYR A 113 8.00 -7.97 0.59
C TYR A 113 8.03 -7.36 1.99
N MET A 114 7.86 -8.19 3.03
CA MET A 114 7.94 -7.76 4.42
C MET A 114 9.33 -7.22 4.77
N ALA A 115 10.40 -7.90 4.36
CA ALA A 115 11.77 -7.45 4.60
C ALA A 115 12.06 -6.08 3.95
N VAL A 116 11.70 -5.90 2.68
CA VAL A 116 11.87 -4.62 1.95
C VAL A 116 11.05 -3.50 2.61
N SER A 117 9.84 -3.81 3.07
CA SER A 117 8.97 -2.84 3.74
C SER A 117 9.56 -2.36 5.07
N VAL A 118 10.11 -3.28 5.88
CA VAL A 118 10.79 -2.95 7.15
C VAL A 118 12.02 -2.08 6.90
N VAL A 119 12.86 -2.44 5.94
CA VAL A 119 14.04 -1.64 5.57
C VAL A 119 13.63 -0.25 5.07
N GLY A 120 12.59 -0.17 4.24
CA GLY A 120 12.06 1.12 3.76
C GLY A 120 11.53 2.00 4.88
N ALA A 121 10.79 1.41 5.84
CA ALA A 121 10.30 2.14 7.02
C ALA A 121 11.46 2.64 7.90
N PHE A 122 12.51 1.83 8.07
CA PHE A 122 13.71 2.23 8.81
C PHE A 122 14.43 3.41 8.15
N ILE A 123 14.68 3.36 6.84
CA ILE A 123 15.29 4.46 6.08
C ILE A 123 14.43 5.74 6.18
N SER A 124 13.10 5.58 6.09
CA SER A 124 12.18 6.71 6.22
C SER A 124 12.23 7.35 7.62
N ALA A 125 12.33 6.54 8.68
CA ALA A 125 12.48 7.04 10.04
C ALA A 125 13.81 7.77 10.27
N LEU A 126 14.90 7.28 9.66
CA LEU A 126 16.20 7.95 9.67
C LEU A 126 16.16 9.33 9.00
N GLY A 127 15.37 9.50 7.95
CA GLY A 127 15.18 10.80 7.28
C GLY A 127 14.21 11.73 8.01
N ALA A 128 13.16 11.19 8.63
CA ALA A 128 12.17 11.98 9.36
C ALA A 128 12.80 12.70 10.57
N THR A 129 13.65 12.02 11.33
CA THR A 129 14.29 12.56 12.55
C THR A 129 15.10 13.85 12.33
N PRO A 130 16.09 13.91 11.41
CA PRO A 130 16.82 15.13 11.12
C PRO A 130 15.91 16.21 10.52
N GLY A 131 14.89 15.84 9.75
CA GLY A 131 13.86 16.77 9.27
C GLY A 131 13.14 17.49 10.41
N TYR A 132 12.73 16.74 11.45
CA TYR A 132 12.16 17.32 12.67
C TYR A 132 13.15 18.21 13.43
N ILE A 133 14.43 17.82 13.51
CA ILE A 133 15.46 18.61 14.19
C ILE A 133 15.68 19.96 13.48
N VAL A 134 15.74 19.98 12.15
CA VAL A 134 15.87 21.22 11.37
C VAL A 134 14.67 22.12 11.60
N LEU A 135 13.45 21.58 11.54
CA LEU A 135 12.23 22.34 11.84
C LEU A 135 12.30 22.98 13.23
N PHE A 136 12.76 22.24 14.24
CA PHE A 136 12.89 22.74 15.61
C PHE A 136 13.96 23.83 15.77
N ARG A 137 15.02 23.78 14.96
CA ARG A 137 16.11 24.78 14.94
C ARG A 137 15.69 26.07 14.23
N SER A 138 14.75 25.99 13.30
CA SER A 138 14.24 27.15 12.55
C SER A 138 13.19 27.98 13.30
N ILE A 139 12.68 27.50 14.44
CA ILE A 139 11.58 28.14 15.18
C ILE A 139 12.11 28.78 16.48
N PRO A 140 11.75 30.04 16.80
CA PRO A 140 12.13 30.67 18.06
C PRO A 140 11.56 29.91 19.27
N PRO A 141 12.27 29.87 20.42
CA PRO A 141 11.94 29.01 21.56
C PRO A 141 10.51 29.17 22.09
N GLU A 142 9.97 30.38 22.05
CA GLU A 142 8.64 30.71 22.57
C GLU A 142 7.49 30.12 21.76
N LEU A 143 7.70 29.84 20.46
CA LEU A 143 6.65 29.35 19.54
C LEU A 143 6.71 27.84 19.28
N LYS A 144 7.69 27.13 19.85
CA LYS A 144 7.97 25.71 19.51
C LYS A 144 6.82 24.78 19.86
N ALA A 145 6.26 24.91 21.06
CA ALA A 145 5.16 24.07 21.51
C ALA A 145 3.91 24.26 20.63
N LEU A 146 3.60 25.50 20.27
CA LEU A 146 2.48 25.84 19.39
C LEU A 146 2.69 25.23 17.99
N ALA A 147 3.87 25.43 17.38
CA ALA A 147 4.18 24.92 16.05
C ALA A 147 4.11 23.39 15.97
N ILE A 148 4.65 22.67 16.97
CA ILE A 148 4.57 21.21 17.05
C ILE A 148 3.12 20.76 17.24
N GLY A 149 2.35 21.45 18.08
CA GLY A 149 0.93 21.19 18.27
C GLY A 149 0.14 21.30 16.97
N MET A 150 0.36 22.37 16.19
CA MET A 150 -0.25 22.55 14.88
C MET A 150 0.18 21.46 13.89
N HIS A 151 1.48 21.14 13.83
CA HIS A 151 2.00 20.09 12.94
C HIS A 151 1.35 18.73 13.22
N ILE A 152 1.30 18.31 14.48
CA ILE A 152 0.65 17.06 14.87
C ILE A 152 -0.85 17.09 14.55
N LEU A 153 -1.53 18.20 14.84
CA LEU A 153 -2.94 18.36 14.55
C LEU A 153 -3.22 18.20 13.04
N ILE A 154 -2.44 18.86 12.18
CA ILE A 154 -2.58 18.76 10.72
C ILE A 154 -2.31 17.32 10.25
N VAL A 155 -1.23 16.69 10.69
CA VAL A 155 -0.88 15.32 10.29
C VAL A 155 -1.95 14.32 10.74
N ARG A 156 -2.49 14.47 11.95
CA ARG A 156 -3.52 13.55 12.48
C ARG A 156 -4.87 13.77 11.83
N THR A 157 -5.26 15.01 11.56
CA THR A 157 -6.55 15.33 10.93
C THR A 157 -6.59 14.94 9.46
N LEU A 158 -5.51 15.20 8.71
CA LEU A 158 -5.45 14.90 7.27
C LEU A 158 -5.03 13.46 6.96
N GLY A 159 -4.16 12.87 7.78
CA GLY A 159 -3.64 11.52 7.56
C GLY A 159 -4.15 10.50 8.58
N GLY A 160 -4.03 10.81 9.86
CA GLY A 160 -4.30 9.86 10.95
C GLY A 160 -5.75 9.35 11.02
N ILE A 161 -6.73 10.25 10.90
CA ILE A 161 -8.17 9.90 10.96
C ILE A 161 -8.65 9.26 9.64
N PRO A 162 -8.35 9.84 8.46
CA PRO A 162 -8.86 9.29 7.20
C PRO A 162 -8.20 7.97 6.81
N ALA A 163 -6.94 7.71 7.20
CA ALA A 163 -6.23 6.51 6.78
C ALA A 163 -6.93 5.21 7.24
N PRO A 164 -7.21 4.96 8.54
CA PRO A 164 -7.90 3.73 8.95
C PRO A 164 -9.27 3.55 8.30
N ILE A 165 -10.01 4.64 8.07
CA ILE A 165 -11.33 4.61 7.42
C ILE A 165 -11.17 4.20 5.96
N TYR A 166 -10.25 4.82 5.23
CA TYR A 166 -9.97 4.51 3.83
C TYR A 166 -9.44 3.09 3.66
N PHE A 167 -8.40 2.71 4.43
CA PHE A 167 -7.80 1.38 4.35
C PHE A 167 -8.80 0.30 4.79
N GLY A 168 -9.65 0.56 5.79
CA GLY A 168 -10.75 -0.33 6.17
C GLY A 168 -11.76 -0.53 5.03
N ALA A 169 -12.27 0.56 4.46
CA ALA A 169 -13.22 0.49 3.35
C ALA A 169 -12.63 -0.15 2.09
N MET A 170 -11.33 0.03 1.84
CA MET A 170 -10.63 -0.63 0.74
C MET A 170 -10.56 -2.14 0.94
N ILE A 171 -10.19 -2.60 2.14
CA ILE A 171 -10.12 -4.04 2.48
C ILE A 171 -11.51 -4.68 2.31
N ASP A 172 -12.55 -4.00 2.77
CA ASP A 172 -13.93 -4.49 2.63
C ASP A 172 -14.37 -4.58 1.16
N ARG A 173 -13.96 -3.61 0.31
CA ARG A 173 -14.27 -3.62 -1.13
C ARG A 173 -13.60 -4.75 -1.90
N THR A 174 -12.41 -5.18 -1.47
CA THR A 174 -11.72 -6.29 -2.13
C THR A 174 -12.15 -7.66 -1.61
N CYS A 175 -13.13 -7.71 -0.71
CA CYS A 175 -13.65 -8.97 -0.22
C CYS A 175 -14.42 -9.73 -1.32
N LEU A 176 -13.93 -10.92 -1.67
CA LEU A 176 -14.60 -11.86 -2.58
C LEU A 176 -15.58 -12.75 -1.83
N LYS A 177 -15.27 -13.06 -0.57
CA LYS A 177 -16.07 -13.99 0.23
C LYS A 177 -16.27 -13.54 1.66
N TRP A 178 -17.49 -13.10 1.97
CA TRP A 178 -17.88 -12.79 3.35
C TRP A 178 -18.10 -14.07 4.17
N GLY A 179 -17.59 -14.09 5.39
CA GLY A 179 -17.97 -15.09 6.39
C GLY A 179 -19.37 -14.82 6.93
N SER A 180 -19.99 -15.84 7.54
CA SER A 180 -21.25 -15.70 8.27
C SER A 180 -21.04 -15.93 9.75
N LYS A 181 -21.69 -15.13 10.61
CA LYS A 181 -21.68 -15.33 12.07
C LYS A 181 -22.68 -16.43 12.47
N ARG A 182 -22.46 -17.07 13.63
CA ARG A 182 -23.36 -18.11 14.17
C ARG A 182 -24.76 -17.59 14.48
N CYS A 183 -24.88 -16.33 14.90
CA CYS A 183 -26.15 -15.64 15.18
C CYS A 183 -26.76 -14.95 13.94
N GLY A 184 -26.24 -15.21 12.74
CA GLY A 184 -26.65 -14.51 11.52
C GLY A 184 -25.88 -13.20 11.27
N GLY A 185 -25.92 -12.74 10.02
CA GLY A 185 -25.21 -11.55 9.56
C GLY A 185 -23.81 -11.81 9.00
N GLN A 186 -23.23 -10.77 8.38
CA GLN A 186 -21.88 -10.80 7.81
C GLN A 186 -20.82 -10.83 8.93
N GLY A 187 -19.88 -11.75 8.80
CA GLY A 187 -18.68 -11.89 9.62
C GLY A 187 -17.43 -11.38 8.90
N ALA A 188 -16.26 -11.77 9.40
CA ALA A 188 -14.99 -11.43 8.74
C ALA A 188 -14.91 -12.03 7.33
N CYS A 189 -14.30 -11.28 6.41
CA CYS A 189 -14.05 -11.77 5.06
C CYS A 189 -13.01 -12.91 5.06
N ARG A 190 -13.27 -13.95 4.27
CA ARG A 190 -12.49 -15.19 4.19
C ARG A 190 -11.52 -15.21 3.02
N LEU A 191 -11.87 -14.52 1.93
CA LEU A 191 -11.04 -14.43 0.73
C LEU A 191 -11.12 -13.02 0.16
N TYR A 192 -9.96 -12.46 -0.16
CA TYR A 192 -9.81 -11.13 -0.75
C TYR A 192 -9.18 -11.22 -2.13
N ASP A 193 -9.56 -10.30 -3.01
CA ASP A 193 -8.90 -10.03 -4.27
C ASP A 193 -7.56 -9.33 -4.01
N SER A 194 -6.49 -10.10 -4.12
CA SER A 194 -5.12 -9.70 -3.89
C SER A 194 -4.62 -8.72 -4.95
N ASP A 195 -5.12 -8.80 -6.19
CA ASP A 195 -4.69 -7.94 -7.28
C ASP A 195 -5.33 -6.55 -7.16
N ALA A 196 -6.64 -6.50 -6.94
CA ALA A 196 -7.35 -5.25 -6.70
C ALA A 196 -6.82 -4.54 -5.45
N PHE A 197 -6.58 -5.29 -4.37
CA PHE A 197 -6.00 -4.76 -3.14
C PHE A 197 -4.61 -4.17 -3.36
N ARG A 198 -3.71 -4.90 -4.05
CA ARG A 198 -2.36 -4.43 -4.36
C ARG A 198 -2.38 -3.14 -5.17
N ASN A 199 -3.17 -3.10 -6.24
CA ASN A 199 -3.23 -1.95 -7.14
C ASN A 199 -3.77 -0.71 -6.42
N ALA A 200 -4.81 -0.85 -5.61
CA ALA A 200 -5.35 0.25 -4.83
C ALA A 200 -4.37 0.74 -3.75
N PHE A 201 -3.73 -0.19 -3.03
CA PHE A 201 -2.79 0.13 -1.95
C PHE A 201 -1.50 0.79 -2.46
N LEU A 202 -0.80 0.13 -3.38
CA LEU A 202 0.44 0.65 -3.95
C LEU A 202 0.18 1.88 -4.84
N GLY A 203 -0.93 1.88 -5.59
CA GLY A 203 -1.33 3.01 -6.43
C GLY A 203 -1.55 4.27 -5.61
N LEU A 204 -2.26 4.17 -4.48
CA LEU A 204 -2.44 5.32 -3.57
C LEU A 204 -1.10 5.80 -3.00
N ILE A 205 -0.25 4.88 -2.52
CA ILE A 205 1.05 5.24 -1.95
C ILE A 205 1.89 5.97 -3.01
N TYR A 206 2.11 5.36 -4.18
CA TYR A 206 2.90 5.98 -5.24
C TYR A 206 2.29 7.30 -5.72
N GLY A 207 0.95 7.39 -5.78
CA GLY A 207 0.23 8.62 -6.09
C GLY A 207 0.55 9.74 -5.09
N LEU A 208 0.39 9.49 -3.79
CA LEU A 208 0.69 10.48 -2.74
C LEU A 208 2.17 10.87 -2.71
N TYR A 209 3.08 9.92 -2.87
CA TYR A 209 4.51 10.20 -2.96
C TYR A 209 4.85 11.07 -4.18
N SER A 210 4.28 10.76 -5.35
CA SER A 210 4.51 11.55 -6.57
C SER A 210 3.99 12.98 -6.42
N ALA A 211 2.78 13.15 -5.88
CA ALA A 211 2.20 14.46 -5.62
C ALA A 211 3.05 15.27 -4.62
N SER A 212 3.55 14.63 -3.56
CA SER A 212 4.44 15.26 -2.58
C SER A 212 5.74 15.74 -3.22
N ILE A 213 6.41 14.90 -4.02
CA ILE A 213 7.66 15.26 -4.71
C ILE A 213 7.43 16.43 -5.69
N LEU A 214 6.30 16.42 -6.42
CA LEU A 214 5.96 17.52 -7.33
C LEU A 214 5.73 18.84 -6.57
N LEU A 215 4.98 18.80 -5.46
CA LEU A 215 4.76 19.99 -4.63
C LEU A 215 6.07 20.54 -4.06
N TRP A 216 6.96 19.67 -3.57
CA TRP A 216 8.29 20.04 -3.10
C TRP A 216 9.16 20.64 -4.22
N GLY A 217 9.13 20.05 -5.41
CA GLY A 217 9.86 20.56 -6.58
C GLY A 217 9.38 21.94 -7.01
N VAL A 218 8.06 22.16 -7.04
CA VAL A 218 7.46 23.48 -7.33
C VAL A 218 7.82 24.50 -6.27
N LEU A 219 7.74 24.12 -4.99
CA LEU A 219 8.11 25.00 -3.87
C LEU A 219 9.59 25.39 -3.94
N TYR A 220 10.48 24.43 -4.13
CA TYR A 220 11.92 24.67 -4.30
C TYR A 220 12.20 25.60 -5.51
N ALA A 221 11.62 25.31 -6.67
CA ALA A 221 11.77 26.17 -7.86
C ALA A 221 11.25 27.59 -7.61
N SER A 222 10.14 27.74 -6.89
CA SER A 222 9.57 29.05 -6.54
C SER A 222 10.47 29.84 -5.59
N LEU A 223 11.08 29.18 -4.60
CA LEU A 223 12.03 29.79 -3.67
C LEU A 223 13.30 30.23 -4.39
N VAL A 224 13.89 29.37 -5.22
CA VAL A 224 15.08 29.72 -6.01
C VAL A 224 14.78 30.90 -6.94
N ARG A 225 13.62 30.92 -7.60
CA ARG A 225 13.20 32.06 -8.43
C ARG A 225 13.04 33.34 -7.61
N ARG A 226 12.51 33.27 -6.39
CA ARG A 226 12.39 34.43 -5.48
C ARG A 226 13.76 34.95 -5.05
N HIS A 227 14.67 34.08 -4.62
CA HIS A 227 16.03 34.47 -4.25
C HIS A 227 16.78 35.10 -5.42
N LYS A 228 16.69 34.52 -6.63
CA LYS A 228 17.27 35.12 -7.84
C LYS A 228 16.68 36.49 -8.15
N LYS A 229 15.36 36.67 -8.04
CA LYS A 229 14.71 37.97 -8.23
C LYS A 229 15.15 39.01 -7.19
N LEU A 230 15.32 38.61 -5.93
CA LEU A 230 15.81 39.50 -4.87
C LEU A 230 17.26 39.92 -5.15
N ALA A 231 18.14 38.99 -5.53
CA ALA A 231 19.52 39.29 -5.90
C ALA A 231 19.63 40.21 -7.14
N LEU A 232 18.76 40.03 -8.15
CA LEU A 232 18.70 40.93 -9.31
C LEU A 232 18.20 42.32 -8.93
N ARG A 233 17.23 42.43 -8.01
CA ARG A 233 16.75 43.73 -7.50
C ARG A 233 17.82 44.46 -6.70
N GLU A 234 18.67 43.73 -5.98
CA GLU A 234 19.79 44.30 -5.22
C GLU A 234 20.87 44.85 -6.16
N LYS A 235 21.21 44.11 -7.24
CA LYS A 235 22.14 44.59 -8.28
C LYS A 235 21.61 45.75 -9.13
N ALA A 236 20.29 45.92 -9.22
CA ALA A 236 19.65 46.98 -9.99
C ALA A 236 19.41 48.28 -9.19
N LYS A 237 19.72 48.31 -7.88
CA LYS A 237 19.74 49.56 -7.11
C LYS A 237 20.97 50.38 -7.54
N PRO A 238 20.81 51.60 -8.07
CA PRO A 238 21.96 52.45 -8.38
C PRO A 238 22.74 52.80 -7.11
N CYS A 239 24.08 52.76 -7.18
CA CYS A 239 24.97 53.30 -6.14
C CYS A 239 24.75 54.80 -6.04
N GLY A 240 23.85 55.23 -5.15
CA GLY A 240 23.58 56.65 -4.97
C GLY A 240 22.22 56.94 -4.35
N GLN A 241 21.97 56.40 -3.16
CA GLN A 241 21.04 57.02 -2.21
C GLN A 241 21.35 56.49 -0.80
N GLU A 242 22.44 57.02 -0.24
CA GLU A 242 22.46 57.29 1.19
C GLU A 242 21.40 58.38 1.44
N GLU A 243 20.23 57.99 1.92
CA GLU A 243 19.41 58.92 2.70
C GLU A 243 19.43 58.42 4.14
N GLY A 244 20.05 59.25 4.97
CA GLY A 244 20.29 58.98 6.38
C GLY A 244 19.02 58.75 7.17
N ALA A 245 19.07 57.72 8.00
CA ALA A 245 18.33 57.67 9.25
C ALA A 245 19.20 56.93 10.27
N VAL A 246 20.08 57.70 10.92
CA VAL A 246 20.64 57.33 12.22
C VAL A 246 19.46 57.25 13.20
N ASN A 247 19.23 56.09 13.81
CA ASN A 247 19.06 55.94 15.27
C ASN A 247 18.81 54.47 15.69
N ASN A 248 19.83 53.91 16.36
CA ASN A 248 19.84 52.94 17.47
C ASN A 248 18.54 52.22 17.86
N VAL A 249 18.60 50.88 18.00
CA VAL A 249 18.67 50.18 19.31
C VAL A 249 19.31 48.78 19.13
N ASN A 250 20.46 48.60 19.79
CA ASN A 250 21.08 47.38 20.34
C ASN A 250 20.61 45.97 19.92
N GLY A 251 21.58 45.11 19.58
CA GLY A 251 21.54 43.71 20.01
C GLY A 251 22.31 42.66 19.19
N LYS A 252 23.58 42.46 19.57
CA LYS A 252 24.42 41.24 19.38
C LYS A 252 24.99 40.91 17.99
N ALA A 253 26.33 40.94 18.00
CA ALA A 253 27.23 40.44 16.99
C ALA A 253 27.55 38.93 17.16
N VAL A 254 28.17 38.37 16.11
CA VAL A 254 29.04 37.16 16.04
C VAL A 254 28.26 35.82 15.91
N SER A 255 28.54 34.89 14.99
CA SER A 255 29.80 34.53 14.30
C SER A 255 29.59 33.74 12.98
N GLU A 256 30.52 34.01 12.07
CA GLU A 256 31.17 33.24 10.99
C GLU A 256 30.95 31.73 10.81
N ALA A 257 30.96 31.31 9.55
CA ALA A 257 31.92 30.31 9.07
C ALA A 257 32.26 30.55 7.58
N ASN A 258 33.51 30.97 7.35
CA ASN A 258 34.19 30.99 6.05
C ASN A 258 34.37 29.57 5.49
N LEU A 259 34.19 29.41 4.18
CA LEU A 259 35.03 28.50 3.39
C LEU A 259 35.25 29.12 2.00
N LYS A 260 36.45 29.65 1.80
CA LYS A 260 36.99 30.09 0.50
C LYS A 260 37.02 28.90 -0.47
N ASN A 261 36.64 29.15 -1.72
CA ASN A 261 37.49 28.76 -2.85
C ASN A 261 37.21 29.66 -4.04
N ASP A 262 38.31 30.18 -4.59
CA ASP A 262 38.39 31.16 -5.66
C ASP A 262 37.88 30.62 -6.99
N THR A 263 37.12 31.42 -7.74
CA THR A 263 37.33 31.64 -9.18
C THR A 263 36.58 32.91 -9.62
N GLU A 264 37.33 33.94 -10.05
CA GLU A 264 36.84 35.12 -10.79
C GLU A 264 36.05 34.72 -12.06
N PRO A 265 35.19 35.62 -12.57
CA PRO A 265 35.67 36.49 -13.64
C PRO A 265 35.35 37.96 -13.40
N GLU A 266 36.33 38.79 -13.74
CA GLU A 266 36.20 40.21 -14.05
C GLU A 266 34.97 40.47 -14.95
N SER A 267 34.27 41.58 -14.68
CA SER A 267 33.74 42.41 -15.75
C SER A 267 33.76 43.86 -15.29
N GLU A 268 34.49 44.64 -16.06
CA GLU A 268 34.82 46.05 -15.90
C GLU A 268 33.57 46.93 -15.71
N CYS A 269 33.67 47.89 -14.78
CA CYS A 269 32.88 49.11 -14.82
C CYS A 269 33.63 50.12 -15.69
N ALA A 270 33.11 50.41 -16.88
CA ALA A 270 33.57 51.53 -17.69
C ALA A 270 32.94 52.84 -17.18
N VAL A 271 33.79 53.87 -17.15
CA VAL A 271 33.59 55.25 -16.65
C VAL A 271 32.40 55.97 -17.27
#